data_AF-A0A955HBR1-F1
#
_entry.id   AF-A0A955HBR1-F1
#
_cell.length_a   1.000
_cell.length_b   1.000
_cell.length_c   1.000
_cell.angle_alpha   90.00
_cell.angle_beta   90.00
_cell.angle_gamma   90.00
#
_symmetry.space_group_name_H-M   'P 1'
#
loop_
_entity.id
_entity.type
_entity.pdbx_description
1 polymer ?
#
loop_
_entity_poly.entity_id
_entity_poly.type
_entity_poly.pdbx_seq_one_letter_code
_entity_poly.pdbx_strand_id
1 'polypeptide(L)'
;MNKQEMKFWARMFENTPNMPPELMQGWIDNPKALKKILSGLVPTETHLTSLTSLSVASNIANPYDFFKTSEGLSTSLGFDLNLLSQATRGRVLLKTIIGYADLVQVASDAEVGSELPEDYVFEDVDTYLAHLATLIRGQLDGKSGVLLNNANANIFYVRVNGEVFVVSIRWSIRENMWQCRMSHLNTGVWGVGNRVFSATAA
;
A
#
# COMPACT_ATOMS: atom_id res chain seq x y z
N MET A 1 21.42 5.68 -26.44
CA MET A 1 20.59 6.73 -25.82
C MET A 1 19.18 6.61 -26.39
N ASN A 2 18.17 6.38 -25.55
CA ASN A 2 16.79 6.21 -25.99
C ASN A 2 16.11 7.56 -26.31
N LYS A 3 14.92 7.52 -26.92
CA LYS A 3 14.20 8.73 -27.37
C LYS A 3 13.82 9.67 -26.21
N GLN A 4 13.59 9.14 -25.01
CA GLN A 4 13.31 9.94 -23.81
C GLN A 4 14.58 10.62 -23.29
N GLU A 5 15.71 9.91 -23.23
CA GLU A 5 17.01 10.47 -22.85
C GLU A 5 17.41 11.61 -23.80
N MET A 6 17.24 11.44 -25.12
CA MET A 6 17.50 12.50 -26.10
C MET A 6 16.64 13.75 -25.87
N LYS A 7 15.34 13.58 -25.56
CA LYS A 7 14.44 14.71 -25.26
C LYS A 7 14.80 15.41 -23.96
N PHE A 8 15.24 14.67 -22.94
CA PHE A 8 15.70 15.23 -21.69
C PHE A 8 16.95 16.10 -21.91
N TRP A 9 17.97 15.55 -22.59
CA TRP A 9 19.19 16.29 -22.91
C TRP A 9 18.91 17.52 -23.78
N ALA A 10 18.07 17.40 -24.81
CA ALA A 10 17.69 18.54 -25.65
C ALA A 10 17.07 19.68 -24.82
N ARG A 11 16.11 19.36 -23.94
CA ARG A 11 15.49 20.36 -23.04
C ARG A 11 16.47 20.95 -22.05
N MET A 12 17.39 20.14 -21.51
CA MET A 12 18.46 20.65 -20.65
C MET A 12 19.35 21.64 -21.39
N PHE A 13 19.82 21.31 -22.60
CA PHE A 13 20.66 22.21 -23.39
C PHE A 13 19.91 23.47 -23.86
N GLU A 14 18.62 23.37 -24.20
CA GLU A 14 17.78 24.51 -24.55
C GLU A 14 17.61 25.50 -23.38
N ASN A 15 17.49 25.00 -22.15
CA ASN A 15 17.22 25.82 -20.97
C ASN A 15 18.46 26.19 -20.15
N THR A 16 19.60 25.55 -20.42
CA THR A 16 20.89 25.83 -19.77
C THR A 16 22.03 25.91 -20.79
N PRO A 17 22.02 26.91 -21.70
CA PRO A 17 22.99 27.01 -22.80
C PRO A 17 24.45 27.19 -22.32
N ASN A 18 24.66 27.59 -21.06
CA ASN A 18 25.98 27.73 -20.43
C ASN A 18 26.00 27.04 -19.07
N MET A 19 25.86 25.72 -19.04
CA MET A 19 26.06 24.97 -17.80
C MET A 19 27.56 24.97 -17.45
N PRO A 20 27.98 25.54 -16.31
CA PRO A 20 29.40 25.58 -15.95
C PRO A 20 29.97 24.15 -15.82
N PRO A 21 31.20 23.88 -16.27
CA PRO A 21 31.83 22.57 -16.14
C PRO A 21 31.86 22.05 -14.70
N GLU A 22 32.02 22.96 -13.73
CA GLU A 22 32.00 22.67 -12.30
C GLU A 22 30.64 22.14 -11.83
N LEU A 23 29.55 22.63 -12.42
CA LEU A 23 28.19 22.18 -12.10
C LEU A 23 27.95 20.77 -12.65
N MET A 24 28.37 20.52 -13.90
CA MET A 24 28.30 19.19 -14.52
C MET A 24 29.14 18.18 -13.74
N GLN A 25 30.37 18.54 -13.38
CA GLN A 25 31.24 17.69 -12.57
C GLN A 25 30.65 17.46 -11.19
N GLY A 26 30.07 18.47 -10.55
CA GLY A 26 29.37 18.34 -9.27
C GLY A 26 28.18 17.38 -9.33
N TRP A 27 27.49 17.27 -10.46
CA TRP A 27 26.42 16.28 -10.65
C TRP A 27 26.95 14.86 -10.90
N ILE A 28 28.08 14.72 -11.60
CA ILE A 28 28.78 13.45 -11.79
C ILE A 28 29.29 12.93 -10.44
N ASP A 29 29.91 13.81 -9.65
CA ASP A 29 30.50 13.49 -8.35
C ASP A 29 29.41 13.27 -7.28
N ASN A 30 28.22 13.87 -7.46
CA ASN A 30 27.11 13.77 -6.52
C ASN A 30 25.76 13.46 -7.20
N PRO A 31 25.56 12.22 -7.68
CA PRO A 31 24.32 11.81 -8.34
C PRO A 31 23.08 11.91 -7.41
N LYS A 32 23.27 11.87 -6.09
CA LYS A 32 22.18 12.05 -5.11
C LYS A 32 21.63 13.47 -5.12
N ALA A 33 22.50 14.48 -5.24
CA ALA A 33 22.09 15.88 -5.33
C ALA A 33 21.31 16.16 -6.63
N LEU A 34 21.77 15.60 -7.76
CA LEU A 34 21.05 15.67 -9.02
C LEU A 34 19.66 15.04 -8.92
N LYS A 35 19.56 13.83 -8.34
CA LYS A 35 18.27 13.15 -8.13
C LYS A 35 17.30 14.03 -7.32
N LYS A 36 17.79 14.71 -6.28
CA LYS A 36 16.99 15.62 -5.44
C LYS A 36 16.49 16.86 -6.20
N ILE A 37 17.31 17.43 -7.08
CA ILE A 37 16.91 18.58 -7.92
C ILE A 37 15.87 18.14 -8.95
N LEU A 38 16.13 17.02 -9.64
CA LEU A 38 15.22 16.48 -10.64
C LEU A 38 13.85 16.12 -10.05
N SER A 39 13.81 15.58 -8.83
CA SER A 39 12.55 15.33 -8.12
C SER A 39 11.75 16.59 -7.80
N GLY A 40 12.38 17.77 -7.75
CA GLY A 40 11.69 19.05 -7.53
C GLY A 40 11.21 19.74 -8.82
N LEU A 41 11.65 19.29 -10.00
CA LEU A 41 11.31 19.89 -11.30
C LEU A 41 10.19 19.16 -12.03
N VAL A 42 9.94 17.90 -11.67
CA VAL A 42 8.80 17.14 -12.18
C VAL A 42 7.65 17.38 -11.20
N PRO A 43 6.49 17.93 -11.64
CA PRO A 43 5.30 17.94 -10.81
C PRO A 43 5.06 16.51 -10.33
N THR A 44 5.10 16.29 -9.03
CA THR A 44 4.88 14.94 -8.49
C THR A 44 3.43 14.60 -8.79
N GLU A 45 3.20 13.79 -9.83
CA GLU A 45 1.89 13.19 -10.05
C GLU A 45 1.56 12.43 -8.78
N THR A 46 0.60 12.95 -8.03
CA THR A 46 0.19 12.36 -6.76
C THR A 46 -0.89 11.34 -7.08
N HIS A 47 -0.66 10.10 -6.67
CA HIS A 47 -1.58 9.00 -6.87
C HIS A 47 -2.53 8.84 -5.68
N LEU A 48 -2.13 9.30 -4.50
CA LEU A 48 -2.89 9.18 -3.25
C LEU A 48 -3.48 10.52 -2.78
N THR A 49 -4.61 10.47 -2.10
CA THR A 49 -5.03 11.56 -1.21
C THR A 49 -4.06 11.69 -0.03
N SER A 50 -4.17 12.78 0.74
CA SER A 50 -3.49 12.87 2.03
C SER A 50 -3.84 11.69 2.94
N LEU A 51 -2.84 11.16 3.64
CA LEU A 51 -2.99 10.05 4.56
C LEU A 51 -3.83 10.46 5.77
N THR A 52 -4.86 9.68 6.06
CA THR A 52 -5.77 9.89 7.19
C THR A 52 -5.47 8.88 8.30
N SER A 53 -5.32 9.38 9.52
CA SER A 53 -5.04 8.54 10.70
C SER A 53 -6.30 7.84 11.21
N LEU A 54 -6.15 6.58 11.59
CA LEU A 54 -7.21 5.71 12.08
C LEU A 54 -6.74 4.97 13.34
N SER A 55 -7.46 5.14 14.45
CA SER A 55 -7.21 4.32 15.63
C SER A 55 -7.94 2.98 15.49
N VAL A 56 -7.18 1.88 15.50
CA VAL A 56 -7.70 0.52 15.50
C VAL A 56 -7.43 -0.09 16.87
N ALA A 57 -8.48 -0.51 17.56
CA ALA A 57 -8.40 -1.24 18.81
C ALA A 57 -8.90 -2.67 18.59
N SER A 58 -7.97 -3.62 18.45
CA SER A 58 -8.34 -5.01 18.25
C SER A 58 -8.70 -5.69 19.56
N ASN A 59 -9.87 -6.34 19.56
CA ASN A 59 -10.28 -7.28 20.61
C ASN A 59 -10.38 -8.72 20.10
N ILE A 60 -9.78 -9.00 18.93
CA ILE A 60 -9.80 -10.32 18.29
C ILE A 60 -8.83 -11.25 19.02
N ALA A 61 -9.37 -12.16 19.82
CA ALA A 61 -8.55 -13.08 20.60
C ALA A 61 -7.84 -14.15 19.75
N ASN A 62 -8.45 -14.54 18.62
CA ASN A 62 -7.85 -15.48 17.67
C ASN A 62 -8.17 -15.04 16.23
N PRO A 63 -7.28 -14.26 15.58
CA PRO A 63 -7.47 -13.86 14.19
C PRO A 63 -7.53 -15.06 13.24
N TYR A 64 -6.79 -16.14 13.51
CA TYR A 64 -6.82 -17.36 12.70
C TYR A 64 -8.23 -17.92 12.56
N ASP A 65 -8.92 -18.14 13.70
CA ASP A 65 -10.27 -18.70 13.70
C ASP A 65 -11.26 -17.76 13.01
N PHE A 66 -11.09 -16.43 13.18
CA PHE A 66 -11.93 -15.46 12.52
C PHE A 66 -11.88 -15.62 10.99
N PHE A 67 -10.69 -15.70 10.39
CA PHE A 67 -10.57 -15.85 8.94
C PHE A 67 -11.02 -17.23 8.41
N LYS A 68 -10.98 -18.27 9.24
CA LYS A 68 -11.40 -19.63 8.84
C LYS A 68 -12.89 -19.91 8.99
N THR A 69 -13.55 -19.28 9.96
CA THR A 69 -14.90 -19.71 10.38
C THR A 69 -15.97 -18.65 10.23
N SER A 70 -15.60 -17.38 10.00
CA SER A 70 -16.61 -16.32 9.88
C SER A 70 -17.41 -16.46 8.61
N GLU A 71 -18.74 -16.50 8.76
CA GLU A 71 -19.65 -16.35 7.63
C GLU A 71 -19.48 -14.97 6.96
N GLY A 72 -19.75 -14.89 5.66
CA GLY A 72 -19.58 -13.64 4.91
C GLY A 72 -18.12 -13.26 4.65
N LEU A 73 -17.19 -14.22 4.74
CA LEU A 73 -15.77 -14.05 4.48
C LEU A 73 -15.23 -15.22 3.64
N SER A 74 -14.35 -14.92 2.69
CA SER A 74 -13.62 -15.92 1.92
C SER A 74 -12.16 -15.52 1.78
N THR A 75 -11.26 -16.50 1.90
CA THR A 75 -9.81 -16.31 1.73
C THR A 75 -9.32 -17.02 0.48
N SER A 76 -8.35 -16.42 -0.22
CA SER A 76 -7.64 -17.09 -1.31
C SER A 76 -6.65 -18.12 -0.77
N LEU A 77 -6.27 -19.09 -1.62
CA LEU A 77 -5.25 -20.09 -1.27
C LEU A 77 -3.92 -19.44 -0.84
N GLY A 78 -3.48 -18.38 -1.53
CA GLY A 78 -2.26 -17.66 -1.16
C GLY A 78 -2.37 -16.99 0.21
N PHE A 79 -3.53 -16.38 0.52
CA PHE A 79 -3.79 -15.80 1.84
C PHE A 79 -3.71 -16.88 2.92
N ASP A 80 -4.33 -18.03 2.70
CA ASP A 80 -4.34 -19.13 3.66
C ASP A 80 -2.97 -19.75 3.89
N LEU A 81 -2.25 -20.08 2.81
CA LEU A 81 -0.99 -20.82 2.89
C LEU A 81 0.18 -19.95 3.30
N ASN A 82 0.21 -18.68 2.86
CA ASN A 82 1.38 -17.83 3.08
C ASN A 82 1.19 -16.91 4.27
N LEU A 83 0.00 -16.35 4.50
CA LEU A 83 -0.21 -15.37 5.57
C LEU A 83 -0.85 -16.00 6.80
N LEU A 84 -2.02 -16.63 6.64
CA LEU A 84 -2.79 -17.14 7.77
C LEU A 84 -2.09 -18.29 8.49
N SER A 85 -1.30 -19.10 7.77
CA SER A 85 -0.49 -20.18 8.34
C SER A 85 0.61 -19.69 9.29
N GLN A 86 1.00 -18.42 9.19
CA GLN A 86 2.03 -17.79 10.03
C GLN A 86 1.44 -17.15 11.29
N ALA A 87 0.12 -17.04 11.38
CA ALA A 87 -0.54 -16.46 12.53
C ALA A 87 -0.29 -17.29 13.79
N THR A 88 0.15 -16.65 14.86
CA THR A 88 0.14 -17.28 16.18
C THR A 88 -1.29 -17.33 16.71
N ARG A 89 -1.63 -18.38 17.46
CA ARG A 89 -2.96 -18.54 18.06
C ARG A 89 -3.11 -17.77 19.39
N GLY A 90 -2.28 -16.74 19.57
CA GLY A 90 -2.21 -15.93 20.78
C GLY A 90 -3.19 -14.76 20.75
N ARG A 91 -3.53 -14.25 21.93
CA ARG A 91 -4.39 -13.07 22.07
C ARG A 91 -3.61 -11.81 21.74
N VAL A 92 -4.06 -11.07 20.73
CA VAL A 92 -3.52 -9.75 20.38
C VAL A 92 -4.49 -8.68 20.87
N LEU A 93 -4.11 -7.97 21.94
CA LEU A 93 -4.78 -6.74 22.36
C LEU A 93 -3.86 -5.57 22.04
N LEU A 94 -4.14 -4.88 20.94
CA LEU A 94 -3.37 -3.72 20.53
C LEU A 94 -4.31 -2.59 20.14
N LYS A 95 -3.99 -1.40 20.65
CA LYS A 95 -4.53 -0.15 20.15
C LYS A 95 -3.40 0.54 19.39
N THR A 96 -3.58 0.65 18.08
CA THR A 96 -2.58 1.19 17.17
C THR A 96 -3.22 2.30 16.33
N ILE A 97 -2.40 3.21 15.82
CA ILE A 97 -2.84 4.21 14.85
C ILE A 97 -2.23 3.81 13.51
N ILE A 98 -3.10 3.56 12.52
CA ILE A 98 -2.70 3.23 11.15
C ILE A 98 -3.13 4.37 10.22
N GLY A 99 -2.56 4.44 9.02
CA GLY A 99 -2.95 5.39 7.99
C GLY A 99 -3.83 4.75 6.92
N TYR A 100 -4.66 5.55 6.24
CA TYR A 100 -5.22 5.17 4.95
C TYR A 100 -5.34 6.36 4.00
N ALA A 101 -5.28 6.10 2.69
CA ALA A 101 -5.45 7.08 1.63
C ALA A 101 -6.19 6.45 0.45
N ASP A 102 -6.87 7.28 -0.35
CA ASP A 102 -7.57 6.82 -1.54
C ASP A 102 -6.73 7.09 -2.79
N LEU A 103 -6.76 6.14 -3.74
CA LEU A 103 -6.17 6.34 -5.06
C LEU A 103 -7.01 7.32 -5.88
N VAL A 104 -6.40 8.44 -6.26
CA VAL A 104 -6.97 9.44 -7.18
C VAL A 104 -6.55 9.21 -8.63
N GLN A 105 -5.51 8.39 -8.84
CA GLN A 105 -5.01 7.98 -10.15
C GLN A 105 -4.69 6.48 -10.17
N VAL A 106 -4.54 5.91 -11.37
CA VAL A 106 -4.08 4.52 -11.54
C VAL A 106 -2.61 4.45 -11.11
N ALA A 107 -2.24 3.47 -10.29
CA ALA A 107 -0.88 3.35 -9.75
C ALA A 107 -0.43 1.89 -9.59
N SER A 108 0.85 1.65 -9.82
CA SER A 108 1.55 0.41 -9.43
C SER A 108 1.86 0.39 -7.93
N ASP A 109 2.23 -0.78 -7.39
CA ASP A 109 2.65 -0.89 -5.98
C ASP A 109 3.90 -0.04 -5.68
N ALA A 110 4.81 0.09 -6.65
CA ALA A 110 6.01 0.92 -6.51
C ALA A 110 5.66 2.42 -6.41
N GLU A 111 4.71 2.89 -7.20
CA GLU A 111 4.23 4.29 -7.16
C GLU A 111 3.51 4.56 -5.84
N VAL A 112 2.59 3.67 -5.43
CA VAL A 112 1.91 3.75 -4.13
C VAL A 112 2.90 3.77 -2.97
N GLY A 113 3.82 2.81 -2.93
CA GLY A 113 4.82 2.71 -1.85
C GLY A 113 5.76 3.92 -1.78
N SER A 114 5.98 4.63 -2.90
CA SER A 114 6.81 5.85 -2.91
C SER A 114 6.14 7.08 -2.30
N GLU A 115 4.80 7.07 -2.20
CA GLU A 115 3.99 8.15 -1.61
C GLU A 115 3.58 7.88 -0.16
N LEU A 116 3.81 6.66 0.33
CA LEU A 116 3.54 6.27 1.72
C LEU A 116 4.76 6.56 2.63
N PRO A 117 4.55 6.66 3.97
CA PRO A 117 5.64 6.77 4.94
C PRO A 117 6.61 5.58 4.86
N GLU A 118 7.87 5.75 5.29
CA GLU A 118 8.90 4.70 5.22
C GLU A 118 8.46 3.36 5.85
N ASP A 119 7.77 3.42 7.00
CA ASP A 119 7.27 2.27 7.75
C ASP A 119 5.80 1.94 7.45
N TYR A 120 5.39 2.02 6.18
CA TYR A 120 4.01 1.72 5.76
C TYR A 120 3.65 0.24 5.78
N VAL A 121 4.64 -0.65 5.75
CA VAL A 121 4.46 -2.10 5.68
C VAL A 121 4.08 -2.64 7.06
N PHE A 122 3.09 -3.52 7.10
CA PHE A 122 2.75 -4.26 8.31
C PHE A 122 3.76 -5.40 8.51
N GLU A 123 4.70 -5.18 9.43
CA GLU A 123 5.80 -6.12 9.70
C GLU A 123 5.40 -7.31 10.59
N ASP A 124 4.38 -7.13 11.45
CA ASP A 124 3.87 -8.17 12.34
C ASP A 124 2.55 -8.77 11.83
N VAL A 125 2.60 -10.05 11.44
CA VAL A 125 1.46 -10.77 10.85
C VAL A 125 0.27 -10.85 11.81
N ASP A 126 0.51 -11.07 13.10
CA ASP A 126 -0.56 -11.22 14.08
C ASP A 126 -1.30 -9.91 14.33
N THR A 127 -0.54 -8.81 14.47
CA THR A 127 -1.07 -7.45 14.59
C THR A 127 -1.86 -7.08 13.34
N TYR A 128 -1.32 -7.37 12.15
CA TYR A 128 -2.01 -7.14 10.89
C TYR A 128 -3.35 -7.89 10.83
N LEU A 129 -3.35 -9.21 11.08
CA LEU A 129 -4.56 -10.03 11.01
C LEU A 129 -5.58 -9.60 12.07
N ALA A 130 -5.14 -9.22 13.26
CA ALA A 130 -6.00 -8.71 14.32
C ALA A 130 -6.66 -7.37 13.93
N HIS A 131 -5.91 -6.45 13.33
CA HIS A 131 -6.46 -5.19 12.80
C HIS A 131 -7.45 -5.45 11.68
N LEU A 132 -7.08 -6.25 10.67
CA LEU A 132 -7.95 -6.55 9.55
C LEU A 132 -9.25 -7.23 10.00
N ALA A 133 -9.15 -8.22 10.91
CA ALA A 133 -10.32 -8.89 11.47
C ALA A 133 -11.24 -7.92 12.23
N THR A 134 -10.67 -6.95 12.94
CA THR A 134 -11.44 -5.89 13.63
C THR A 134 -12.19 -5.02 12.63
N LEU A 135 -11.52 -4.57 11.57
CA LEU A 135 -12.12 -3.73 10.52
C LEU A 135 -13.26 -4.48 9.80
N ILE A 136 -13.02 -5.73 9.39
CA ILE A 136 -14.02 -6.57 8.73
C ILE A 136 -15.19 -6.84 9.68
N ARG A 137 -14.94 -7.17 10.95
CA ARG A 137 -15.99 -7.44 11.94
C ARG A 137 -16.93 -6.25 12.12
N GLY A 138 -16.39 -5.04 12.16
CA GLY A 138 -17.19 -3.80 12.25
C GLY A 138 -18.05 -3.54 11.01
N GLN A 139 -17.75 -4.21 9.90
CA GLN A 139 -18.42 -4.05 8.61
C GLN A 139 -18.90 -5.39 8.03
N LEU A 140 -19.25 -6.34 8.89
CA LEU A 140 -19.93 -7.57 8.45
C LEU A 140 -21.19 -7.21 7.66
N ASP A 141 -21.54 -8.07 6.72
CA ASP A 141 -22.64 -7.86 5.77
C ASP A 141 -22.44 -6.65 4.84
N GLY A 142 -21.20 -6.20 4.67
CA GLY A 142 -20.86 -5.12 3.75
C GLY A 142 -21.35 -3.76 4.20
N LYS A 143 -21.53 -3.54 5.51
CA LYS A 143 -21.93 -2.24 6.07
C LYS A 143 -20.86 -1.18 5.78
N SER A 144 -21.31 0.06 5.66
CA SER A 144 -20.42 1.22 5.49
C SER A 144 -19.50 1.38 6.69
N GLY A 145 -18.26 1.78 6.41
CA GLY A 145 -17.24 2.06 7.41
C GLY A 145 -15.92 2.47 6.75
N VAL A 146 -14.80 2.13 7.38
CA VAL A 146 -13.46 2.46 6.90
C VAL A 146 -13.08 1.63 5.67
N LEU A 147 -13.39 0.34 5.64
CA LEU A 147 -13.18 -0.48 4.45
C LEU A 147 -14.19 -0.10 3.38
N LEU A 148 -13.70 0.06 2.14
CA LEU A 148 -14.54 0.23 0.97
C LEU A 148 -15.40 -1.01 0.76
N ASN A 149 -16.71 -0.81 0.60
CA ASN A 149 -17.71 -1.86 0.35
C ASN A 149 -18.33 -1.75 -1.06
N ASN A 150 -17.78 -0.90 -1.93
CA ASN A 150 -18.30 -0.57 -3.26
C ASN A 150 -17.58 -1.32 -4.40
N ALA A 151 -17.15 -2.57 -4.14
CA ALA A 151 -16.36 -3.43 -5.02
C ALA A 151 -14.90 -2.99 -5.29
N ASN A 152 -14.50 -1.76 -4.90
CA ASN A 152 -13.10 -1.36 -4.90
C ASN A 152 -12.30 -2.14 -3.85
N ALA A 153 -10.99 -2.27 -4.10
CA ALA A 153 -10.07 -2.94 -3.22
C ALA A 153 -9.62 -2.03 -2.07
N ASN A 154 -9.44 -2.66 -0.92
CA ASN A 154 -8.69 -2.16 0.22
C ASN A 154 -7.35 -2.88 0.21
N ILE A 155 -6.26 -2.13 0.09
CA ILE A 155 -4.92 -2.63 -0.22
C ILE A 155 -4.05 -2.46 1.03
N PHE A 156 -3.37 -3.54 1.41
CA PHE A 156 -2.42 -3.58 2.51
C PHE A 156 -1.12 -4.21 2.03
N TYR A 157 -0.01 -3.75 2.59
CA TYR A 157 1.32 -4.31 2.34
C TYR A 157 1.80 -5.00 3.61
N VAL A 158 2.08 -6.30 3.52
CA VAL A 158 2.38 -7.13 4.69
C VAL A 158 3.67 -7.89 4.46
N ARG A 159 4.60 -7.84 5.42
CA ARG A 159 5.80 -8.67 5.37
C ARG A 159 5.52 -10.04 5.96
N VAL A 160 5.91 -11.07 5.23
CA VAL A 160 5.80 -12.47 5.64
C VAL A 160 7.12 -13.15 5.29
N ASN A 161 7.79 -13.71 6.30
CA ASN A 161 9.06 -14.43 6.12
C ASN A 161 10.12 -13.64 5.32
N GLY A 162 10.20 -12.33 5.54
CA GLY A 162 11.16 -11.43 4.90
C GLY A 162 10.69 -10.81 3.57
N GLU A 163 9.67 -11.36 2.93
CA GLU A 163 9.11 -10.87 1.67
C GLU A 163 7.86 -10.02 1.90
N VAL A 164 7.69 -8.94 1.12
CA VAL A 164 6.49 -8.08 1.18
C VAL A 164 5.48 -8.55 0.14
N PHE A 165 4.24 -8.74 0.59
CA PHE A 165 3.11 -9.12 -0.24
C PHE A 165 2.03 -8.06 -0.22
N VAL A 166 1.21 -8.07 -1.26
CA VAL A 166 0.00 -7.26 -1.31
C VAL A 166 -1.18 -8.11 -0.86
N VAL A 167 -1.92 -7.60 0.11
CA VAL A 167 -3.18 -8.17 0.55
C VAL A 167 -4.31 -7.24 0.13
N SER A 168 -5.21 -7.73 -0.72
CA SER A 168 -6.36 -6.98 -1.19
C SER A 168 -7.66 -7.55 -0.62
N ILE A 169 -8.48 -6.66 -0.08
CA ILE A 169 -9.75 -6.98 0.56
C ILE A 169 -10.86 -6.23 -0.17
N ARG A 170 -11.87 -6.95 -0.64
CA ARG A 170 -13.01 -6.32 -1.32
C ARG A 170 -14.33 -6.92 -0.89
N TRP A 171 -15.36 -6.09 -0.83
CA TRP A 171 -16.74 -6.57 -0.69
C TRP A 171 -17.24 -7.07 -2.05
N SER A 172 -17.62 -8.34 -2.12
CA SER A 172 -18.29 -8.91 -3.28
C SER A 172 -19.79 -8.73 -3.14
N ILE A 173 -20.36 -7.77 -3.88
CA ILE A 173 -21.81 -7.53 -3.91
C ILE A 173 -22.56 -8.79 -4.37
N ARG A 174 -22.01 -9.53 -5.34
CA ARG A 174 -22.64 -10.74 -5.88
C ARG A 174 -22.74 -11.87 -4.85
N GLU A 175 -21.67 -12.06 -4.08
CA GLU A 175 -21.55 -13.17 -3.13
C GLU A 175 -21.91 -12.76 -1.70
N ASN A 176 -22.26 -11.48 -1.48
CA ASN A 176 -22.50 -10.88 -0.17
C ASN A 176 -21.43 -11.25 0.87
N MET A 177 -20.16 -11.13 0.48
CA MET A 177 -19.04 -11.47 1.37
C MET A 177 -17.77 -10.67 1.08
N TRP A 178 -16.95 -10.54 2.12
CA TRP A 178 -15.59 -10.06 2.02
C TRP A 178 -14.69 -11.11 1.37
N GLN A 179 -13.86 -10.69 0.41
CA GLN A 179 -12.88 -11.54 -0.25
C GLN A 179 -11.47 -11.05 0.10
N CYS A 180 -10.69 -11.90 0.76
CA CYS A 180 -9.31 -11.64 1.15
C CYS A 180 -8.36 -12.35 0.19
N ARG A 181 -7.59 -11.59 -0.58
CA ARG A 181 -6.64 -12.12 -1.57
C ARG A 181 -5.23 -11.67 -1.26
N MET A 182 -4.26 -12.52 -1.54
CA MET A 182 -2.83 -12.21 -1.39
C MET A 182 -2.11 -12.47 -2.70
N SER A 183 -1.20 -11.58 -3.06
CA SER A 183 -0.36 -11.67 -4.28
C SER A 183 1.02 -11.08 -4.02
N HIS A 184 1.98 -11.43 -4.88
CA HIS A 184 3.28 -10.75 -4.91
C HIS A 184 3.13 -9.29 -5.36
N LEU A 185 4.08 -8.46 -4.96
CA LEU A 185 4.21 -7.07 -5.39
C LEU A 185 4.35 -6.95 -6.92
N ASN A 186 3.90 -5.82 -7.46
CA ASN A 186 4.09 -5.39 -8.85
C ASN A 186 3.53 -6.38 -9.88
N THR A 187 2.49 -7.13 -9.51
CA THR A 187 1.80 -8.05 -10.43
C THR A 187 0.75 -7.35 -11.30
N GLY A 188 0.50 -6.06 -11.06
CA GLY A 188 -0.44 -5.24 -11.83
C GLY A 188 -0.48 -3.78 -11.36
N VAL A 189 -1.55 -3.09 -11.76
CA VAL A 189 -1.86 -1.71 -11.36
C VAL A 189 -3.20 -1.66 -10.64
N TRP A 190 -3.32 -0.73 -9.71
CA TRP A 190 -4.54 -0.45 -8.97
C TRP A 190 -5.31 0.69 -9.63
N GLY A 191 -6.61 0.48 -9.82
CA GLY A 191 -7.50 1.49 -10.37
C GLY A 191 -7.81 2.63 -9.39
N VAL A 192 -8.32 3.73 -9.94
CA VAL A 192 -8.84 4.87 -9.18
C VAL A 192 -9.94 4.43 -8.21
N GLY A 193 -9.94 5.02 -7.02
CA GLY A 193 -10.95 4.78 -5.99
C GLY A 193 -10.70 3.58 -5.09
N ASN A 194 -9.60 2.82 -5.30
CA ASN A 194 -9.15 1.86 -4.29
C ASN A 194 -8.57 2.61 -3.08
N ARG A 195 -8.58 1.97 -1.92
CA ARG A 195 -8.04 2.52 -0.67
C ARG A 195 -6.81 1.76 -0.27
N VAL A 196 -5.75 2.48 0.06
CA VAL A 196 -4.49 1.92 0.56
C VAL A 196 -4.38 2.17 2.04
N PHE A 197 -3.94 1.17 2.79
CA PHE A 197 -3.69 1.25 4.22
C PHE A 197 -2.18 1.14 4.50
N SER A 198 -1.73 1.94 5.46
CA SER A 198 -0.34 2.04 5.91
C SER A 198 -0.27 1.67 7.39
N ALA A 199 0.73 0.88 7.78
CA ALA A 199 0.98 0.53 9.18
C ALA A 199 1.28 1.75 10.06
N THR A 200 1.77 2.82 9.44
CA THR A 200 2.08 4.10 10.08
C THR A 200 1.13 5.19 9.57
N ALA A 201 0.67 6.04 10.49
CA ALA A 201 -0.14 7.21 10.15
C ALA A 201 0.75 8.45 9.88
N ALA A 202 0.14 9.50 9.31
CA ALA A 202 0.80 10.79 9.14
C ALA A 202 0.89 11.56 10.46
#